data_AF-A0A838DIE4-F1
#
_entry.id   AF-A0A838DIE4-F1
#
_cell.length_a   1.000
_cell.length_b   1.000
_cell.length_c   1.000
_cell.angle_alpha   90.00
_cell.angle_beta   90.00
_cell.angle_gamma   90.00
#
_symmetry.space_group_name_H-M   'P 1'
#
loop_
_entity.id
_entity.type
_entity.pdbx_description
1 polymer ?
#
loop_
_entity_poly.entity_id
_entity_poly.type
_entity_poly.pdbx_seq_one_letter_code
_entity_poly.pdbx_strand_id
1 'polypeptide(L)'
;SGQVLSTDTGYRRDYNSDAYADYFANDATMFPVHRTRKEFPAKTWVLGVIAGGKAKAYPIEQLPDGKVVNDIVGGQQLRVAFHKAERRPEVRDASDAAVPAVMVFWFAWQAFYPGTEVWRR
;
A
#
# COMPACT_ATOMS: atom_id res chain seq x y z
N SER A 1 -20.73 26.21 18.59
CA SER A 1 -21.20 24.83 18.84
C SER A 1 -20.62 23.94 17.76
N GLY A 2 -19.52 23.26 18.06
CA GLY A 2 -18.87 22.34 17.15
C GLY A 2 -19.50 20.95 17.25
N GLN A 3 -19.98 20.44 16.14
CA GLN A 3 -20.20 19.02 15.89
C GLN A 3 -20.03 18.81 14.39
N VAL A 4 -18.86 18.34 13.98
CA VAL A 4 -18.71 17.63 12.70
C VAL A 4 -18.45 16.19 13.08
N LEU A 5 -19.53 15.47 13.34
CA LEU A 5 -19.54 14.02 13.42
C LEU A 5 -20.17 13.55 12.12
N SER A 6 -19.34 13.00 11.23
CA SER A 6 -19.70 12.01 10.21
C SER A 6 -18.46 11.74 9.36
N THR A 7 -17.66 10.75 9.76
CA THR A 7 -16.84 10.02 8.79
C THR A 7 -17.70 8.90 8.23
N ASP A 8 -18.68 9.32 7.43
CA ASP A 8 -19.40 8.47 6.50
C ASP A 8 -18.39 8.00 5.46
N THR A 9 -17.91 6.76 5.57
CA THR A 9 -17.16 6.13 4.49
C THR A 9 -18.04 5.05 3.89
N GLY A 10 -19.12 5.48 3.24
CA GLY A 10 -19.77 4.70 2.21
C GLY A 10 -18.76 4.32 1.13
N TYR A 11 -18.24 3.10 1.18
CA TYR A 11 -17.45 2.54 0.07
C TYR A 11 -17.98 1.16 -0.28
N ARG A 12 -19.08 1.19 -1.03
CA ARG A 12 -19.54 0.09 -1.86
C ARG A 12 -18.70 0.10 -3.14
N ARG A 13 -17.48 -0.46 -3.07
CA ARG A 13 -16.58 -0.71 -4.23
C ARG A 13 -16.24 0.53 -5.09
N ASP A 14 -15.37 1.40 -4.57
CA ASP A 14 -14.63 2.34 -5.42
C ASP A 14 -13.15 1.99 -5.37
N TYR A 15 -12.70 1.21 -6.36
CA TYR A 15 -11.33 1.39 -6.85
C TYR A 15 -11.30 2.81 -7.41
N ASN A 16 -11.08 3.80 -6.54
CA ASN A 16 -11.25 5.18 -6.94
C ASN A 16 -10.34 5.40 -8.16
N SER A 17 -10.98 5.68 -9.29
CA SER A 17 -10.37 5.97 -10.57
C SER A 17 -9.33 7.08 -10.43
N ASP A 18 -9.45 7.90 -9.40
CA ASP A 18 -8.55 8.99 -9.03
C ASP A 18 -7.17 8.49 -8.56
N ALA A 19 -7.08 7.33 -7.90
CA ALA A 19 -5.80 6.76 -7.44
C ALA A 19 -4.92 6.26 -8.59
N TYR A 20 -5.54 6.02 -9.76
CA TYR A 20 -4.87 5.70 -11.02
C TYR A 20 -5.13 6.78 -12.09
N ALA A 21 -5.73 7.93 -11.78
CA ALA A 21 -6.00 8.95 -12.80
C ALA A 21 -4.67 9.53 -13.31
N ASP A 22 -3.73 9.75 -12.38
CA ASP A 22 -2.36 10.17 -12.69
C ASP A 22 -1.57 9.12 -13.49
N TYR A 23 -2.03 7.86 -13.50
CA TYR A 23 -1.45 6.75 -14.27
C TYR A 23 -1.55 6.98 -15.79
N PHE A 24 -2.63 7.62 -16.26
CA PHE A 24 -2.87 7.89 -17.67
C PHE A 24 -2.37 9.26 -18.13
N ALA A 25 -1.89 10.09 -17.21
CA ALA A 25 -1.48 11.46 -17.51
C ALA A 25 -0.04 11.58 -18.05
N ASN A 26 0.77 10.50 -17.99
CA ASN A 26 2.18 10.56 -18.37
C ASN A 26 2.54 9.58 -19.49
N ASP A 27 2.84 10.17 -20.66
CA ASP A 27 3.06 9.52 -21.95
C ASP A 27 4.52 9.03 -22.12
N ALA A 28 5.06 8.36 -21.09
CA ALA A 28 6.43 7.84 -21.11
C ALA A 28 6.40 6.31 -21.04
N THR A 29 6.39 5.67 -22.22
CA THR A 29 6.67 4.24 -22.48
C THR A 29 6.37 3.29 -21.32
N MET A 30 5.12 2.82 -21.29
CA MET A 30 4.56 1.89 -20.30
C MET A 30 5.40 0.60 -20.24
N PHE A 31 6.18 0.45 -19.17
CA PHE A 31 6.92 -0.75 -18.74
C PHE A 31 8.25 -1.07 -19.44
N PRO A 32 9.42 -0.87 -18.78
CA PRO A 32 10.58 -1.69 -19.10
C PRO A 32 10.25 -3.15 -18.72
N VAL A 33 10.14 -4.02 -19.72
CA VAL A 33 9.72 -5.45 -19.66
C VAL A 33 10.68 -6.34 -18.86
N HIS A 34 11.58 -5.78 -18.05
CA HIS A 34 12.79 -6.51 -17.70
C HIS A 34 12.69 -7.41 -16.46
N ARG A 35 11.72 -7.26 -15.55
CA ARG A 35 11.59 -8.18 -14.39
C ARG A 35 10.16 -8.31 -13.86
N THR A 36 9.45 -9.35 -14.30
CA THR A 36 8.26 -9.82 -13.60
C THR A 36 8.66 -10.73 -12.43
N ARG A 37 8.45 -10.22 -11.22
CA ARG A 37 8.61 -10.91 -9.94
C ARG A 37 7.44 -11.88 -9.69
N LYS A 38 7.77 -13.15 -9.44
CA LYS A 38 6.84 -14.29 -9.36
C LYS A 38 6.56 -14.77 -7.93
N GLU A 39 7.03 -14.04 -6.93
CA GLU A 39 6.85 -14.35 -5.51
C GLU A 39 5.37 -14.42 -5.10
N PHE A 40 4.51 -13.67 -5.80
CA PHE A 40 3.06 -13.69 -5.61
C PHE A 40 2.32 -13.81 -6.94
N PRO A 41 1.12 -14.41 -6.94
CA PRO A 41 0.17 -14.27 -8.03
C PRO A 41 -0.02 -12.80 -8.42
N ALA A 42 -0.17 -12.53 -9.72
CA ALA A 42 -0.32 -11.17 -10.26
C ALA A 42 -1.41 -10.35 -9.53
N LYS A 43 -2.55 -10.99 -9.24
CA LYS A 43 -3.72 -10.37 -8.57
C LYS A 43 -3.70 -10.47 -7.05
N THR A 44 -2.55 -10.76 -6.43
CA THR A 44 -2.41 -10.65 -4.98
C THR A 44 -2.52 -9.19 -4.57
N TRP A 45 -3.37 -8.91 -3.58
CA TRP A 45 -3.44 -7.59 -2.96
C TRP A 45 -2.21 -7.34 -2.09
N VAL A 46 -1.59 -6.18 -2.30
CA VAL A 46 -0.52 -5.67 -1.44
C VAL A 46 -0.88 -4.29 -0.92
N LEU A 47 -0.45 -4.00 0.29
CA LEU A 47 -0.30 -2.65 0.80
C LEU A 47 1.10 -2.17 0.42
N GLY A 48 1.19 -1.17 -0.44
CA GLY A 48 2.44 -0.53 -0.84
C GLY A 48 2.73 0.68 0.04
N VAL A 49 3.96 0.77 0.53
CA VAL A 49 4.45 1.90 1.34
C VAL A 49 5.76 2.41 0.75
N ILE A 50 5.96 3.73 0.77
CA ILE A 50 7.21 4.38 0.41
C ILE A 50 7.69 5.19 1.60
N ALA A 51 8.88 4.88 2.10
CA ALA A 51 9.49 5.56 3.23
C ALA A 51 11.01 5.61 3.02
N GLY A 52 11.64 6.76 3.32
CA GLY A 52 13.08 6.95 3.11
C GLY A 52 13.57 6.64 1.68
N GLY A 53 12.74 6.90 0.66
CA GLY A 53 13.04 6.59 -0.75
C GLY A 53 13.05 5.10 -1.09
N LYS A 54 12.58 4.22 -0.19
CA LYS A 54 12.44 2.77 -0.42
C LYS A 54 10.97 2.39 -0.47
N ALA A 55 10.62 1.59 -1.47
CA ALA A 55 9.32 0.99 -1.61
C ALA A 55 9.30 -0.38 -0.91
N LYS A 56 8.22 -0.68 -0.18
CA LYS A 56 7.97 -1.99 0.41
C LYS A 56 6.52 -2.41 0.21
N ALA A 57 6.31 -3.69 -0.10
CA ALA A 57 5.02 -4.30 -0.29
C ALA A 57 4.70 -5.28 0.84
N TYR A 58 3.50 -5.17 1.40
CA TYR A 58 2.96 -6.07 2.41
C TYR A 58 1.78 -6.84 1.82
N PRO A 59 1.90 -8.16 1.53
CA PRO A 59 0.76 -8.96 1.09
C PRO A 59 -0.31 -8.98 2.19
N ILE A 60 -1.48 -8.42 1.93
CA ILE A 60 -2.48 -8.18 2.99
C ILE A 60 -2.99 -9.48 3.62
N GLU A 61 -2.95 -10.59 2.88
CA GLU A 61 -3.35 -11.90 3.38
C GLU A 61 -2.36 -12.46 4.40
N GLN A 62 -1.08 -12.08 4.30
CA GLN A 62 -0.04 -12.50 5.22
C GLN A 62 0.03 -11.62 6.47
N LEU A 63 -0.52 -10.41 6.43
CA LEU A 63 -0.60 -9.55 7.60
C LEU A 63 -1.56 -10.15 8.64
N PRO A 64 -1.18 -10.15 9.92
CA PRO A 64 -2.08 -10.54 11.00
C PRO A 64 -3.21 -9.52 11.14
N ASP A 65 -4.45 -10.00 11.20
CA ASP A 65 -5.64 -9.15 11.25
C ASP A 65 -5.63 -8.26 12.51
N GLY A 66 -5.66 -6.95 12.29
CA GLY A 66 -5.68 -5.92 13.34
C GLY A 66 -4.44 -5.85 14.24
N LYS A 67 -3.38 -6.63 13.97
CA LYS A 67 -2.15 -6.60 14.77
C LYS A 67 -1.10 -5.72 14.11
N VAL A 68 -0.43 -4.93 14.94
CA VAL A 68 0.70 -4.10 14.52
C VAL A 68 1.90 -4.98 14.19
N VAL A 69 2.45 -4.77 13.00
CA VAL A 69 3.76 -5.22 12.55
C VAL A 69 4.70 -4.03 12.63
N ASN A 70 5.77 -4.15 13.41
CA ASN A 70 6.86 -3.17 13.42
C ASN A 70 7.84 -3.52 12.30
N ASP A 71 8.23 -2.53 11.50
CA ASP A 71 9.15 -2.71 10.39
C ASP A 71 10.04 -1.48 10.20
N ILE A 72 11.15 -1.64 9.49
CA ILE A 72 12.03 -0.55 9.08
C ILE A 72 12.04 -0.50 7.56
N VAL A 73 11.66 0.66 7.01
CA VAL A 73 11.60 0.88 5.55
C VAL A 73 12.38 2.14 5.23
N GLY A 74 13.43 2.01 4.41
CA GLY A 74 14.32 3.14 4.08
C GLY A 74 14.92 3.83 5.31
N GLY A 75 15.16 3.08 6.39
CA GLY A 75 15.67 3.61 7.66
C GLY A 75 14.62 4.24 8.58
N GLN A 76 13.35 4.32 8.15
CA GLN A 76 12.24 4.83 8.98
C GLN A 76 11.53 3.68 9.69
N GLN A 77 11.28 3.82 11.00
CA GLN A 77 10.48 2.88 11.77
C GLN A 77 9.00 3.09 11.47
N LEU A 78 8.34 2.02 11.05
CA LEU A 78 6.92 2.01 10.72
C LEU A 78 6.17 0.98 11.58
N ARG A 79 4.95 1.35 11.97
CA ARG A 79 3.92 0.45 12.51
C ARG A 79 2.86 0.25 11.43
N VAL A 80 2.74 -1.00 10.96
CA VAL A 80 1.80 -1.39 9.91
C VAL A 80 0.75 -2.30 10.51
N ALA A 81 -0.52 -1.92 10.40
CA ALA A 81 -1.66 -2.76 10.75
C ALA A 81 -2.63 -2.82 9.56
N PHE A 82 -3.35 -3.93 9.45
CA PHE A 82 -4.39 -4.10 8.46
C PHE A 82 -5.59 -4.82 9.08
N HIS A 83 -6.75 -4.17 9.04
CA HIS A 83 -8.02 -4.75 9.50
C HIS A 83 -8.72 -5.40 8.30
N LYS A 84 -8.71 -6.73 8.23
CA LYS A 84 -9.14 -7.50 7.06
C LYS A 84 -10.61 -7.30 6.72
N ALA A 85 -11.47 -7.31 7.73
CA ALA A 85 -12.92 -7.14 7.56
C ALA A 85 -13.28 -5.77 6.95
N GLU A 86 -12.57 -4.73 7.38
CA GLU A 86 -12.81 -3.34 6.99
C GLU A 86 -11.94 -2.91 5.80
N ARG A 87 -11.02 -3.79 5.37
CA ARG A 87 -9.95 -3.51 4.40
C ARG A 87 -9.24 -2.18 4.70
N ARG A 88 -9.03 -1.89 5.97
CA ARG A 88 -8.44 -0.63 6.43
C ARG A 88 -6.94 -0.83 6.71
N PRO A 89 -6.05 -0.20 5.93
CA PRO A 89 -4.65 -0.11 6.29
C PRO A 89 -4.43 1.03 7.29
N GLU A 90 -3.53 0.81 8.23
CA GLU A 90 -3.04 1.83 9.15
C GLU A 90 -1.51 1.75 9.15
N VAL A 91 -0.87 2.80 8.65
CA VAL A 91 0.60 2.91 8.66
C VAL A 91 0.96 4.18 9.41
N ARG A 92 1.78 4.03 10.45
CA ARG A 92 2.22 5.10 11.33
C ARG A 92 3.74 5.10 11.42
N ASP A 93 4.36 6.28 11.48
CA ASP A 93 5.79 6.38 11.77
C ASP A 93 6.07 6.37 13.29
N ALA A 94 7.34 6.58 13.66
CA ALA A 94 7.78 6.66 15.05
C ALA A 94 7.17 7.83 15.83
N SER A 95 6.72 8.88 15.15
CA SER A 95 6.05 10.04 15.74
C SER A 95 4.52 9.88 15.83
N ASP A 96 3.99 8.71 15.44
CA ASP A 96 2.55 8.43 15.30
C ASP A 96 1.86 9.21 14.17
N ALA A 97 2.64 9.84 13.28
CA ALA A 97 2.10 10.46 12.07
C ALA A 97 1.66 9.38 11.08
N ALA A 98 0.54 9.61 10.40
CA ALA A 98 0.07 8.71 9.35
C ALA A 98 1.01 8.75 8.15
N VAL A 99 1.45 7.59 7.70
CA VAL A 99 2.26 7.43 6.48
C VAL A 99 1.35 7.01 5.34
N PRO A 100 1.40 7.69 4.18
CA PRO A 100 0.63 7.29 3.02
C PRO A 100 0.92 5.84 2.60
N ALA A 101 -0.14 5.09 2.33
CA ALA A 101 -0.05 3.72 1.87
C ALA A 101 -1.15 3.46 0.84
N VAL A 102 -0.87 2.60 -0.14
CA VAL A 102 -1.79 2.30 -1.24
C VAL A 102 -2.12 0.82 -1.26
N MET A 103 -3.41 0.49 -1.41
CA MET A 103 -3.83 -0.88 -1.69
C MET A 103 -3.90 -1.08 -3.20
N VAL A 104 -3.12 -2.03 -3.71
CA VAL A 104 -2.97 -2.26 -5.16
C VAL A 104 -2.66 -3.74 -5.43
N PHE A 105 -2.91 -4.20 -6.65
CA PHE A 105 -2.48 -5.53 -7.07
C PHE A 105 -0.97 -5.61 -7.28
N TRP A 106 -0.40 -6.77 -6.96
CA TRP A 106 1.03 -7.04 -7.05
C TRP A 106 1.60 -6.74 -8.44
N PHE A 107 0.91 -7.10 -9.53
CA PHE A 107 1.38 -6.84 -10.89
C PHE A 107 1.61 -5.35 -11.18
N ALA A 108 0.74 -4.48 -10.64
CA ALA A 108 0.86 -3.05 -10.84
C ALA A 108 1.97 -2.49 -9.95
N TRP A 109 1.97 -2.83 -8.64
CA TRP A 109 2.99 -2.33 -7.71
C TRP A 109 4.41 -2.66 -8.14
N GLN A 110 4.69 -3.93 -8.50
CA GLN A 110 6.03 -4.36 -8.91
C GLN A 110 6.50 -3.69 -10.20
N ALA A 111 5.58 -3.24 -11.05
CA ALA A 111 5.92 -2.61 -12.32
C ALA A 111 6.46 -1.18 -12.10
N PHE A 112 5.92 -0.45 -11.11
CA PHE A 112 6.43 0.86 -10.70
C PHE A 112 7.64 0.75 -9.77
N TYR A 113 7.66 -0.27 -8.92
CA TYR A 113 8.69 -0.47 -7.91
C TYR A 113 9.34 -1.85 -8.07
N PRO A 114 10.09 -2.12 -9.16
CA PRO A 114 10.69 -3.43 -9.41
C PRO A 114 11.70 -3.85 -8.35
N GLY A 115 12.33 -2.87 -7.68
CA GLY A 115 13.22 -3.06 -6.53
C GLY A 115 12.51 -3.07 -5.17
N THR A 116 11.17 -3.11 -5.11
CA THR A 116 10.42 -3.09 -3.84
C THR A 116 10.88 -4.21 -2.92
N GLU A 117 11.07 -3.89 -1.65
CA GLU A 117 11.15 -4.93 -0.63
C GLU A 117 9.79 -5.61 -0.49
N VAL A 118 9.79 -6.85 -0.05
CA VAL A 118 8.56 -7.61 0.22
C VAL A 118 8.62 -8.05 1.66
N TRP A 119 7.62 -7.63 2.43
CA TRP A 119 7.47 -8.12 3.79
C TRP A 119 7.14 -9.61 3.78
N ARG A 120 7.79 -10.34 4.69
CA ARG A 120 7.57 -11.76 4.94
C ARG A 120 7.49 -11.93 6.46
N ARG A 121 6.59 -12.81 6.89
CA ARG A 121 6.41 -13.16 8.30
C ARG A 121 7.62 -13.88 8.87
#